data_AF-A0A2E4TCV1-F1
#
_entry.id   AF-A0A2E4TCV1-F1
#
_cell.length_a   1.000
_cell.length_b   1.000
_cell.length_c   1.000
_cell.angle_alpha   90.00
_cell.angle_beta   90.00
_cell.angle_gamma   90.00
#
_symmetry.space_group_name_H-M   'P 1'
#
loop_
_entity.id
_entity.type
_entity.pdbx_description
1 polymer ?
#
loop_
_entity_poly.entity_id
_entity_poly.type
_entity_poly.pdbx_seq_one_letter_code
_entity_poly.pdbx_strand_id
1 'polypeptide(L)'
;MQRLITMKSPKSFEVVRASAGSGKTYRLVSRYLACCLAVDDPRVFRHVLALTFTNKAAWEMKERILSDLAKVGSGKASASFVTELSDQTGLPANTLAARARALRATMLHRYGEMAVMTLDSFTNRLVKSFARDLALDQDYRIELDQDRIVDEAVGNLLDRVGTPGEEALTALLKGFARLQVEEEKDSRIRHPLTTYGKEVLKEGMRNALEALGDMTPADFSTLSKAIRAEVKREEKELAARVAKALEAVRREGLTKKDVSRGSLISWLEKNRRGEAVAPTPTLQTMFDDGIFTTKTAPDHIVDAVARVTPDAEHVLEQVQHMVPGT
;
A
#
# COMPACT_ATOMS: atom_id res chain seq x y z
N MET A 1 9.68 -40.56 -16.91
CA MET A 1 8.65 -41.41 -16.28
C MET A 1 8.44 -40.91 -14.85
N GLN A 2 7.46 -40.04 -14.61
CA GLN A 2 7.13 -39.54 -13.27
C GLN A 2 6.57 -40.69 -12.43
N ARG A 3 7.36 -41.23 -11.50
CA ARG A 3 6.81 -42.12 -10.46
C ARG A 3 5.98 -41.25 -9.52
N LEU A 4 4.66 -41.31 -9.65
CA LEU A 4 3.74 -40.70 -8.68
C LEU A 4 4.08 -41.25 -7.28
N ILE A 5 4.20 -40.35 -6.30
CA ILE A 5 4.32 -40.73 -4.88
C ILE A 5 3.03 -41.47 -4.52
N THR A 6 3.09 -42.79 -4.41
CA THR A 6 1.90 -43.61 -4.13
C THR A 6 1.73 -43.69 -2.61
N MET A 7 1.00 -42.72 -2.06
CA MET A 7 0.51 -42.78 -0.67
C MET A 7 -0.77 -43.61 -0.61
N LYS A 8 -1.06 -44.21 0.55
CA LYS A 8 -2.27 -45.05 0.78
C LYS A 8 -3.59 -44.31 0.50
N SER A 9 -3.58 -42.97 0.48
CA SER A 9 -4.64 -42.12 -0.07
C SER A 9 -4.05 -40.77 -0.50
N PRO A 10 -3.81 -40.52 -1.80
CA PRO A 10 -3.33 -39.22 -2.25
C PRO A 10 -4.54 -38.27 -2.32
N LYS A 11 -4.90 -37.64 -1.20
CA LYS A 11 -5.73 -36.45 -1.27
C LYS A 11 -4.92 -35.37 -1.99
N SER A 12 -5.41 -34.90 -3.13
CA SER A 12 -4.77 -33.85 -3.94
C SER A 12 -4.64 -32.53 -3.18
N PHE A 13 -5.49 -32.34 -2.16
CA PHE A 13 -5.49 -31.16 -1.30
C PHE A 13 -5.96 -31.55 0.11
N GLU A 14 -5.23 -31.09 1.13
CA GLU A 14 -5.55 -31.34 2.53
C GLU A 14 -5.31 -30.07 3.34
N VAL A 15 -6.31 -29.68 4.14
CA VAL A 15 -6.22 -28.53 5.04
C VAL A 15 -6.20 -29.03 6.47
N VAL A 16 -5.10 -28.77 7.17
CA VAL A 16 -4.97 -29.07 8.60
C VAL A 16 -5.17 -27.79 9.40
N ARG A 17 -6.35 -27.66 10.02
CA ARG A 17 -6.61 -26.59 11.00
C ARG A 17 -6.01 -26.96 12.34
N ALA A 18 -5.24 -26.05 12.93
CA ALA A 18 -4.48 -26.37 14.13
C ALA A 18 -4.15 -25.11 14.95
N SER A 19 -4.65 -25.05 16.19
CA SER A 19 -4.44 -23.95 17.15
C SER A 19 -3.00 -23.90 17.68
N ALA A 20 -2.62 -22.87 18.45
CA ALA A 20 -1.32 -22.86 19.14
C ALA A 20 -1.15 -24.13 20.01
N GLY A 21 0.06 -24.70 20.05
CA GLY A 21 0.35 -25.91 20.84
C GLY A 21 -0.17 -27.25 20.28
N SER A 22 -0.99 -27.26 19.22
CA SER A 22 -1.65 -28.48 18.69
C SER A 22 -0.76 -29.42 17.85
N GLY A 23 0.57 -29.26 17.88
CA GLY A 23 1.49 -30.16 17.17
C GLY A 23 1.55 -29.96 15.64
N LYS A 24 1.23 -28.76 15.12
CA LYS A 24 1.33 -28.42 13.69
C LYS A 24 2.63 -28.88 13.03
N THR A 25 3.75 -28.48 13.62
CA THR A 25 5.08 -28.80 13.09
C THR A 25 5.34 -30.31 13.11
N TYR A 26 4.89 -31.01 14.15
CA TYR A 26 5.00 -32.47 14.22
C TYR A 26 4.24 -33.13 13.06
N ARG A 27 2.97 -32.76 12.85
CA ARG A 27 2.17 -33.29 11.74
C ARG A 27 2.79 -33.01 10.37
N LEU A 28 3.30 -31.79 10.16
CA LEU A 28 3.94 -31.41 8.91
C LEU A 28 5.23 -32.22 8.66
N VAL A 29 6.06 -32.42 9.69
CA VAL A 29 7.27 -33.25 9.60
C VAL A 29 6.91 -34.71 9.34
N SER A 30 5.96 -35.28 10.09
CA SER A 30 5.45 -36.64 9.87
C SER A 30 5.01 -36.85 8.41
N ARG A 31 4.22 -35.91 7.88
CA ARG A 31 3.75 -35.94 6.49
C ARG A 31 4.88 -35.81 5.49
N TYR A 32 5.82 -34.90 5.71
CA TYR A 32 7.01 -34.73 4.87
C TYR A 32 7.83 -36.03 4.79
N LEU A 33 8.06 -36.67 5.93
CA LEU A 33 8.76 -37.95 6.01
C LEU A 33 7.98 -39.05 5.30
N ALA A 34 6.66 -39.14 5.46
CA ALA A 34 5.84 -40.11 4.74
C ALA A 34 5.94 -39.94 3.22
N CYS A 35 5.88 -38.71 2.70
CA CYS A 35 6.07 -38.43 1.27
C CYS A 35 7.42 -38.92 0.76
N CYS A 36 8.49 -38.73 1.54
CA CYS A 36 9.83 -39.15 1.16
C CYS A 36 10.04 -40.67 1.29
N LEU A 37 9.53 -41.29 2.36
CA LEU A 37 9.74 -42.71 2.64
C LEU A 37 8.87 -43.63 1.77
N ALA A 38 7.74 -43.14 1.25
CA ALA A 38 6.87 -43.89 0.34
C ALA A 38 7.60 -44.28 -0.96
N VAL A 39 8.56 -43.48 -1.42
CA VAL A 39 9.32 -43.73 -2.65
C VAL A 39 10.65 -44.39 -2.32
N ASP A 40 10.99 -45.45 -3.05
CA ASP A 40 12.29 -46.13 -2.92
C ASP A 40 13.42 -45.40 -3.67
N ASP A 41 13.60 -44.12 -3.35
CA ASP A 41 14.70 -43.29 -3.87
C ASP A 41 15.15 -42.31 -2.79
N PRO A 42 16.36 -42.44 -2.24
CA PRO A 42 16.84 -41.54 -1.19
C PRO A 42 17.07 -40.10 -1.69
N ARG A 43 16.94 -39.82 -2.98
CA ARG A 43 16.96 -38.45 -3.55
C ARG A 43 15.58 -37.83 -3.72
N VAL A 44 14.49 -38.55 -3.42
CA VAL A 44 13.12 -38.05 -3.65
C VAL A 44 12.81 -36.74 -2.92
N PHE A 45 13.49 -36.45 -1.81
CA PHE A 45 13.28 -35.25 -1.01
C PHE A 45 13.49 -33.95 -1.79
N ARG A 46 14.27 -33.95 -2.89
CA ARG A 46 14.41 -32.79 -3.80
C ARG A 46 13.10 -32.41 -4.50
N HIS A 47 12.14 -33.33 -4.53
CA HIS A 47 10.83 -33.17 -5.15
C HIS A 47 9.72 -32.88 -4.13
N VAL A 48 10.05 -32.81 -2.84
CA VAL A 48 9.09 -32.47 -1.77
C VAL A 48 9.41 -31.06 -1.26
N LEU A 49 8.55 -30.11 -1.61
CA LEU A 49 8.67 -28.71 -1.20
C LEU A 49 7.92 -28.47 0.11
N ALA A 50 8.61 -27.92 1.11
CA ALA A 50 8.01 -27.44 2.36
C ALA A 50 8.32 -25.95 2.55
N LEU A 51 7.27 -25.15 2.70
CA LEU A 51 7.34 -23.70 2.81
C LEU A 51 6.94 -23.23 4.20
N THR A 52 7.57 -22.15 4.66
CA THR A 52 7.24 -21.50 5.94
C THR A 52 7.43 -19.98 5.85
N PHE A 53 7.02 -19.25 6.87
CA PHE A 53 7.12 -17.79 6.92
C PHE A 53 8.49 -17.28 7.40
N THR A 54 9.23 -18.06 8.21
CA THR A 54 10.48 -17.57 8.82
C THR A 54 11.64 -18.52 8.62
N ASN A 55 12.85 -17.96 8.51
CA ASN A 55 14.09 -18.74 8.40
C ASN A 55 14.28 -19.66 9.62
N LYS A 56 13.91 -19.19 10.82
CA LYS A 56 13.96 -19.98 12.05
C LYS A 56 13.09 -21.23 11.96
N ALA A 57 11.83 -21.08 11.53
CA ALA A 57 10.93 -22.22 11.36
C ALA A 57 11.42 -23.21 10.30
N ALA A 58 12.03 -22.72 9.22
CA ALA A 58 12.60 -23.57 8.18
C ALA A 58 13.77 -24.40 8.74
N TRP A 59 14.63 -23.77 9.53
CA TRP A 59 15.77 -24.42 10.17
C TRP A 59 15.32 -25.46 11.21
N GLU A 60 14.40 -25.10 12.11
CA GLU A 60 13.80 -26.03 13.08
C GLU A 60 13.14 -27.23 12.39
N MET A 61 12.47 -27.01 11.26
CA MET A 61 11.85 -28.09 10.49
C MET A 61 12.91 -29.04 9.88
N LYS A 62 14.01 -28.51 9.32
CA LYS A 62 15.12 -29.34 8.81
C LYS A 62 15.76 -30.18 9.91
N GLU A 63 16.00 -29.58 11.08
CA GLU A 63 16.58 -30.28 12.22
C GLU A 63 15.68 -31.43 12.69
N ARG A 64 14.37 -31.19 12.82
CA ARG A 64 13.39 -32.22 13.18
C ARG A 64 13.36 -33.36 12.16
N ILE A 65 13.33 -33.05 10.86
CA ILE A 65 13.36 -34.05 9.78
C ILE A 65 14.58 -34.98 9.96
N LEU A 66 15.78 -34.43 10.12
CA LEU A 66 17.00 -35.21 10.26
C LEU A 66 17.05 -36.00 11.58
N SER A 67 16.56 -35.42 12.66
CA SER A 67 16.47 -36.05 13.98
C SER A 67 15.51 -37.25 13.96
N ASP A 68 14.33 -37.07 13.38
CA ASP A 68 13.30 -38.12 13.33
C ASP A 68 13.71 -39.24 12.36
N LEU A 69 14.35 -38.92 11.23
CA LEU A 69 14.98 -39.94 10.38
C LEU A 69 16.05 -40.74 11.11
N ALA A 70 16.85 -40.10 11.98
CA ALA A 70 17.87 -40.79 12.77
C ALA A 70 17.22 -41.76 13.77
N LYS A 71 16.15 -41.33 14.46
CA LYS A 71 15.40 -42.17 15.39
C LYS A 71 14.74 -43.35 14.67
N VAL A 72 14.06 -43.12 13.55
CA VAL A 72 13.43 -44.17 12.75
C VAL A 72 14.47 -45.15 12.22
N GLY A 73 15.57 -44.64 11.65
CA GLY A 73 16.64 -45.48 11.09
C GLY A 73 17.42 -46.29 12.12
N SER A 74 17.46 -45.86 13.38
CA SER A 74 18.13 -46.57 14.49
C SER A 74 17.18 -47.42 15.34
N GLY A 75 15.87 -47.45 15.03
CA GLY A 75 14.87 -48.15 15.84
C GLY A 75 14.56 -47.48 17.19
N LYS A 76 15.00 -46.23 17.39
CA LYS A 76 14.79 -45.44 18.62
C LYS A 76 13.56 -44.52 18.56
N ALA A 77 12.85 -44.49 17.42
CA ALA A 77 11.59 -43.77 17.29
C ALA A 77 10.50 -44.40 18.18
N SER A 78 9.54 -43.60 18.64
CA SER A 78 8.41 -44.14 19.40
C SER A 78 7.59 -45.10 18.54
N ALA A 79 7.05 -46.15 19.16
CA ALA A 79 6.19 -47.11 18.47
C ALA A 79 5.01 -46.42 17.77
N SER A 80 4.39 -45.43 18.44
CA SER A 80 3.30 -44.63 17.87
C SER A 80 3.68 -43.90 16.57
N PHE A 81 4.90 -43.34 16.51
CA PHE A 81 5.36 -42.61 15.33
C PHE A 81 5.68 -43.55 14.16
N VAL A 82 6.26 -44.72 14.46
CA VAL A 82 6.52 -45.75 13.44
C VAL A 82 5.21 -46.30 12.89
N THR A 83 4.20 -46.54 13.74
CA THR A 83 2.86 -46.93 13.30
C THR A 83 2.24 -45.84 12.43
N GLU A 84 2.31 -44.57 12.82
CA GLU A 84 1.80 -43.44 12.05
C GLU A 84 2.42 -43.35 10.64
N LEU A 85 3.74 -43.53 10.52
CA LEU A 85 4.42 -43.56 9.22
C LEU A 85 4.04 -44.81 8.41
N SER A 86 3.88 -45.96 9.07
CA SER A 86 3.44 -47.21 8.43
C SER A 86 2.03 -47.07 7.87
N ASP A 87 1.13 -46.41 8.59
CA ASP A 87 -0.23 -46.15 8.15
C ASP A 87 -0.30 -45.22 6.93
N GLN A 88 0.55 -44.17 6.91
CA GLN A 88 0.61 -43.22 5.80
C GLN A 88 1.25 -43.81 4.53
N THR A 89 2.27 -44.65 4.69
CA THR A 89 3.09 -45.17 3.58
C THR A 89 2.69 -46.58 3.12
N GLY A 90 2.03 -47.36 3.98
CA GLY A 90 1.76 -48.79 3.75
C GLY A 90 3.00 -49.68 3.90
N LEU A 91 4.10 -49.17 4.46
CA LEU A 91 5.38 -49.89 4.56
C LEU A 91 5.57 -50.48 5.96
N PRO A 92 6.19 -51.67 6.09
CA PRO A 92 6.53 -52.23 7.39
C PRO A 92 7.70 -51.48 8.05
N ALA A 93 7.77 -51.53 9.38
CA ALA A 93 8.78 -50.82 10.18
C ALA A 93 10.23 -51.07 9.73
N ASN A 94 10.56 -52.30 9.33
CA ASN A 94 11.92 -52.65 8.86
C ASN A 94 12.28 -51.91 7.56
N THR A 95 11.33 -51.80 6.62
CA THR A 95 11.52 -51.04 5.37
C THR A 95 11.64 -49.54 5.66
N LEU A 96 10.81 -49.01 6.56
CA LEU A 96 10.90 -47.61 6.99
C LEU A 96 12.27 -47.30 7.60
N ALA A 97 12.78 -48.15 8.49
CA ALA A 97 14.09 -47.97 9.10
C ALA A 97 15.24 -47.99 8.06
N ALA A 98 15.21 -48.94 7.12
CA ALA A 98 16.21 -49.03 6.05
C ALA A 98 16.19 -47.78 5.15
N ARG A 99 15.02 -47.36 4.70
CA ARG A 99 14.86 -46.15 3.88
C ARG A 99 15.23 -44.88 4.64
N ALA A 100 14.87 -44.78 5.92
CA ALA A 100 15.22 -43.63 6.75
C ALA A 100 16.74 -43.45 6.89
N ARG A 101 17.51 -44.55 7.02
CA ARG A 101 18.98 -44.49 7.03
C ARG A 101 19.53 -43.95 5.70
N ALA A 102 19.08 -44.50 4.58
CA ALA A 102 19.54 -44.08 3.25
C ALA A 102 19.16 -42.62 2.94
N LEU A 103 17.92 -42.24 3.25
CA LEU A 103 17.41 -40.88 3.06
C LEU A 103 18.18 -39.87 3.92
N ARG A 104 18.39 -40.16 5.20
CA ARG A 104 19.15 -39.28 6.11
C ARG A 104 20.59 -39.10 5.64
N ALA A 105 21.27 -40.19 5.27
CA ALA A 105 22.65 -40.12 4.77
C ALA A 105 22.72 -39.21 3.53
N THR A 106 21.79 -39.40 2.59
CA THR A 106 21.75 -38.60 1.36
C THR A 106 21.42 -37.14 1.65
N MET A 107 20.48 -36.83 2.54
CA MET A 107 20.16 -35.47 2.95
C MET A 107 21.35 -34.77 3.63
N LEU A 108 22.16 -35.47 4.43
CA LEU A 108 23.35 -34.88 5.03
C LEU A 108 24.43 -34.57 3.98
N HIS A 109 24.63 -35.45 3.01
CA HIS A 109 25.56 -35.19 1.89
C HIS A 109 25.05 -34.10 0.93
N ARG A 110 23.73 -33.95 0.81
CA ARG A 110 23.06 -33.01 -0.12
C ARG A 110 22.13 -32.05 0.62
N TYR A 111 22.61 -31.48 1.72
CA TYR A 111 21.81 -30.64 2.61
C TYR A 111 21.21 -29.42 1.89
N GLY A 112 21.94 -28.84 0.93
CA GLY A 112 21.48 -27.72 0.10
C GLY A 112 20.31 -28.04 -0.83
N GLU A 113 20.09 -29.32 -1.16
CA GLU A 113 18.99 -29.77 -2.01
C GLU A 113 17.67 -29.94 -1.25
N MET A 114 17.70 -29.88 0.10
CA MET A 114 16.49 -29.93 0.91
C MET A 114 15.61 -28.70 0.64
N ALA A 115 14.48 -28.92 -0.04
CA ALA A 115 13.53 -27.87 -0.38
C ALA A 115 12.61 -27.50 0.81
N VAL A 116 13.23 -27.23 1.96
CA VAL A 116 12.58 -26.69 3.17
C VAL A 116 13.06 -25.25 3.33
N MET A 117 12.23 -24.26 2.99
CA MET A 117 12.64 -22.85 2.90
C MET A 117 11.50 -21.88 3.16
N THR A 118 11.80 -20.58 3.22
CA THR A 118 10.76 -19.56 3.33
C THR A 118 10.03 -19.34 2.01
N LEU A 119 8.83 -18.76 2.07
CA LEU A 119 8.11 -18.28 0.89
C LEU A 119 9.01 -17.37 0.04
N ASP A 120 9.70 -16.41 0.64
CA ASP A 120 10.58 -15.47 -0.09
C ASP A 120 11.76 -16.18 -0.76
N SER A 121 12.37 -17.15 -0.07
CA SER A 121 13.47 -17.94 -0.63
C SER A 121 13.02 -18.76 -1.84
N PHE A 122 11.80 -19.29 -1.79
CA PHE A 122 11.19 -20.01 -2.90
C PHE A 122 10.88 -19.08 -4.07
N THR A 123 10.24 -17.94 -3.82
CA THR A 123 9.95 -16.93 -4.84
C THR A 123 11.23 -16.43 -5.49
N ASN A 124 12.26 -16.11 -4.72
CA ASN A 124 13.57 -15.70 -5.26
C ASN A 124 14.19 -16.79 -6.12
N ARG A 125 14.13 -18.06 -5.71
CA ARG A 125 14.63 -19.19 -6.51
C ARG A 125 13.87 -19.32 -7.84
N LEU A 126 12.55 -19.12 -7.80
CA LEU A 126 11.71 -19.15 -8.99
C LEU A 126 12.06 -17.99 -9.94
N VAL A 127 12.13 -16.77 -9.43
CA VAL A 127 12.51 -15.59 -10.22
C VAL A 127 13.88 -15.76 -10.85
N LYS A 128 14.88 -16.29 -10.12
CA LYS A 128 16.21 -16.61 -10.67
C LYS A 128 16.15 -17.58 -11.85
N SER A 129 15.28 -18.58 -11.81
CA SER A 129 15.14 -19.53 -12.94
C SER A 129 14.52 -18.90 -14.20
N PHE A 130 13.81 -17.77 -14.04
CA PHE A 130 13.18 -17.01 -15.13
C PHE A 130 13.84 -15.64 -15.35
N ALA A 131 15.02 -15.38 -14.77
CA ALA A 131 15.63 -14.05 -14.79
C ALA A 131 15.80 -13.52 -16.22
N ARG A 132 16.24 -14.38 -17.15
CA ARG A 132 16.37 -14.05 -18.56
C ARG A 132 15.04 -13.69 -19.23
N ASP A 133 13.99 -14.42 -18.93
CA ASP A 133 12.66 -14.20 -19.51
C ASP A 133 12.00 -12.92 -18.95
N LEU A 134 12.35 -12.56 -17.72
CA LEU A 134 11.94 -11.34 -17.04
C LEU A 134 12.82 -10.12 -17.36
N ALA A 135 13.78 -10.26 -18.28
CA ALA A 135 14.78 -9.23 -18.58
C ALA A 135 15.52 -8.70 -17.34
N LEU A 136 15.75 -9.57 -16.35
CA LEU A 136 16.54 -9.30 -15.16
C LEU A 136 17.99 -9.73 -15.36
N ASP A 137 18.92 -8.99 -14.76
CA ASP A 137 20.32 -9.39 -14.70
C ASP A 137 20.48 -10.73 -13.97
N GLN A 138 21.34 -11.61 -14.51
CA GLN A 138 21.56 -12.94 -13.93
C GLN A 138 22.13 -12.89 -12.51
N ASP A 139 22.87 -11.81 -12.19
CA ASP A 139 23.52 -11.58 -10.90
C ASP A 139 22.75 -10.59 -10.02
N TYR A 140 21.44 -10.43 -10.22
CA TYR A 140 20.66 -9.52 -9.39
C TYR A 140 20.78 -9.87 -7.89
N ARG A 141 20.91 -8.82 -7.08
CA ARG A 141 20.91 -8.90 -5.63
C ARG A 141 19.58 -8.35 -5.12
N ILE A 142 19.02 -9.02 -4.13
CA ILE A 142 17.86 -8.49 -3.41
C ILE A 142 18.38 -7.40 -2.49
N GLU A 143 17.90 -6.18 -2.71
CA GLU A 143 18.08 -5.07 -1.78
C GLU A 143 16.87 -5.03 -0.83
N LEU A 144 17.15 -4.93 0.46
CA LEU A 144 16.13 -4.82 1.51
C LEU A 144 16.01 -3.39 2.01
N ASP A 145 17.06 -2.59 1.84
CA ASP A 145 17.08 -1.18 2.22
C ASP A 145 16.46 -0.32 1.12
N GLN A 146 15.13 -0.20 1.21
CA GLN A 146 14.35 0.68 0.33
C GLN A 146 14.74 2.15 0.47
N ASP A 147 15.09 2.58 1.69
CA ASP A 147 15.42 3.97 1.97
C ASP A 147 16.69 4.38 1.23
N ARG A 148 17.70 3.51 1.20
CA ARG A 148 18.93 3.74 0.43
C ARG A 148 18.65 3.93 -1.06
N ILE A 149 17.76 3.11 -1.64
CA ILE A 149 17.39 3.22 -3.06
C ILE A 149 16.73 4.57 -3.35
N VAL A 150 15.82 5.01 -2.48
CA VAL A 150 15.13 6.30 -2.63
C VAL A 150 16.13 7.46 -2.51
N ASP A 151 17.02 7.42 -1.53
CA ASP A 151 18.00 8.49 -1.32
C ASP A 151 18.99 8.64 -2.47
N GLU A 152 19.40 7.52 -3.08
CA GLU A 152 20.24 7.49 -4.27
C GLU A 152 19.48 8.02 -5.50
N ALA A 153 18.22 7.60 -5.69
CA ALA A 153 17.38 8.09 -6.78
C ALA A 153 17.13 9.60 -6.69
N VAL A 154 16.88 10.13 -5.48
CA VAL A 154 16.77 11.56 -5.23
C VAL A 154 18.10 12.27 -5.47
N GLY A 155 19.23 11.67 -5.09
CA GLY A 155 20.56 12.18 -5.42
C GLY A 155 20.75 12.34 -6.93
N ASN A 156 20.54 11.27 -7.69
CA ASN A 156 20.65 11.25 -9.14
C ASN A 156 19.71 12.27 -9.82
N LEU A 157 18.51 12.46 -9.28
CA LEU A 157 17.58 13.48 -9.76
C LEU A 157 18.13 14.90 -9.55
N LEU A 158 18.68 15.17 -8.36
CA LEU A 158 19.22 16.47 -8.01
C LEU A 158 20.50 16.80 -8.79
N ASP A 159 21.33 15.80 -9.11
CA ASP A 159 22.56 15.99 -9.90
C ASP A 159 22.27 16.39 -11.35
N ARG A 160 21.08 16.07 -11.87
CA ARG A 160 20.61 16.50 -13.19
C ARG A 160 20.11 17.95 -13.20
N VAL A 161 19.91 18.57 -12.04
CA VAL A 161 19.36 19.93 -11.98
C VAL A 161 20.39 20.93 -12.49
N GLY A 162 19.97 21.75 -13.46
CA GLY A 162 20.81 22.80 -14.05
C GLY A 162 21.83 22.31 -15.08
N THR A 163 21.80 21.03 -15.46
CA THR A 163 22.62 20.52 -16.57
C THR A 163 21.96 20.84 -17.92
N PRO A 164 22.74 20.99 -19.02
CA PRO A 164 22.19 21.22 -20.36
C PRO A 164 21.26 20.07 -20.80
N GLY A 165 20.08 20.41 -21.32
CA GLY A 165 19.05 19.45 -21.74
C GLY A 165 18.06 19.04 -20.65
N GLU A 166 18.25 19.50 -19.39
CA GLU A 166 17.38 19.24 -18.25
C GLU A 166 16.62 20.51 -17.80
N GLU A 167 16.39 21.46 -18.71
CA GLU A 167 15.77 22.75 -18.40
C GLU A 167 14.34 22.59 -17.87
N ALA A 168 13.58 21.64 -18.44
CA ALA A 168 12.20 21.36 -18.02
C ALA A 168 12.15 20.77 -16.61
N LEU A 169 13.03 19.80 -16.29
CA LEU A 169 13.18 19.24 -14.95
C LEU A 169 13.60 20.32 -13.94
N THR A 170 14.56 21.15 -14.32
CA THR A 170 15.04 22.27 -13.50
C THR A 170 13.91 23.26 -13.19
N ALA A 171 13.10 23.61 -14.19
CA ALA A 171 11.95 24.49 -14.00
C ALA A 171 10.89 23.87 -13.08
N LEU A 172 10.64 22.57 -13.21
CA LEU A 172 9.71 21.81 -12.36
C LEU A 172 10.15 21.84 -10.89
N LEU A 173 11.41 21.51 -10.60
CA LEU A 173 11.93 21.51 -9.23
C LEU A 173 12.03 22.92 -8.63
N LYS A 174 12.31 23.95 -9.43
CA LYS A 174 12.19 25.36 -8.99
C LYS A 174 10.75 25.71 -8.61
N GLY A 175 9.77 25.26 -9.40
CA GLY A 175 8.36 25.45 -9.11
C GLY A 175 7.93 24.74 -7.83
N PHE A 176 8.41 23.52 -7.62
CA PHE A 176 8.19 22.75 -6.39
C PHE A 176 8.79 23.44 -5.16
N ALA A 177 10.02 23.95 -5.25
CA ALA A 177 10.65 24.69 -4.16
C ALA A 177 9.87 25.94 -3.77
N ARG A 178 9.35 26.69 -4.76
CA ARG A 178 8.50 27.88 -4.51
C ARG A 178 7.21 27.50 -3.79
N LEU A 179 6.55 26.42 -4.21
CA LEU A 179 5.34 25.92 -3.55
C LEU A 179 5.59 25.57 -2.08
N GLN A 180 6.72 24.90 -1.76
CA GLN A 180 7.06 24.61 -0.36
C GLN A 180 7.20 25.89 0.47
N VAL A 181 7.80 26.95 -0.08
CA VAL A 181 7.93 28.24 0.60
C VAL A 181 6.57 28.92 0.79
N GLU A 182 5.71 28.88 -0.22
CA GLU A 182 4.34 29.43 -0.14
C GLU A 182 3.50 28.71 0.93
N GLU A 183 3.72 27.42 1.13
CA GLU A 183 3.06 26.61 2.17
C GLU A 183 3.75 26.70 3.56
N GLU A 184 4.69 27.63 3.74
CA GLU A 184 5.49 27.81 4.97
C GLU A 184 6.25 26.52 5.41
N LYS A 185 6.61 25.68 4.44
CA LYS A 185 7.38 24.45 4.64
C LYS A 185 8.89 24.66 4.42
N ASP A 186 9.66 23.62 4.71
CA ASP A 186 11.10 23.60 4.49
C ASP A 186 11.44 23.76 2.99
N SER A 187 12.23 24.79 2.67
CA SER A 187 12.69 25.07 1.29
C SER A 187 13.71 24.05 0.77
N ARG A 188 14.30 23.21 1.64
CA ARG A 188 15.24 22.16 1.27
C ARG A 188 14.51 21.02 0.55
N ILE A 189 14.54 21.05 -0.78
CA ILE A 189 13.83 20.10 -1.65
C ILE A 189 14.16 18.62 -1.41
N ARG A 190 15.35 18.28 -0.91
CA ARG A 190 15.77 16.88 -0.72
C ARG A 190 14.84 16.14 0.24
N HIS A 191 14.50 16.72 1.39
CA HIS A 191 13.72 16.01 2.39
C HIS A 191 12.27 15.71 1.94
N PRO A 192 11.53 16.69 1.39
CA PRO A 192 10.24 16.42 0.74
C PRO A 192 10.36 15.39 -0.38
N LEU A 193 11.37 15.48 -1.25
CA LEU A 193 11.57 14.51 -2.33
C LEU A 193 11.81 13.09 -1.83
N THR A 194 12.67 12.90 -0.82
CA THR A 194 12.87 11.58 -0.18
C THR A 194 11.57 11.08 0.44
N THR A 195 10.79 11.95 1.09
CA THR A 195 9.51 11.59 1.70
C THR A 195 8.51 11.11 0.65
N TYR A 196 8.33 11.86 -0.43
CA TYR A 196 7.46 11.46 -1.54
C TYR A 196 8.01 10.22 -2.29
N GLY A 197 9.33 10.09 -2.41
CA GLY A 197 9.96 8.92 -3.02
C GLY A 197 9.66 7.62 -2.28
N LYS A 198 9.48 7.65 -0.96
CA LYS A 198 9.01 6.48 -0.20
C LYS A 198 7.57 6.09 -0.54
N GLU A 199 6.72 7.06 -0.89
CA GLU A 199 5.34 6.79 -1.33
C GLU A 199 5.31 6.02 -2.66
N VAL A 200 6.24 6.30 -3.57
CA VAL A 200 6.38 5.62 -4.88
C VAL A 200 6.54 4.11 -4.73
N LEU A 201 7.16 3.65 -3.63
CA LEU A 201 7.38 2.23 -3.36
C LEU A 201 6.15 1.52 -2.77
N LYS A 202 5.08 2.24 -2.43
CA LYS A 202 3.87 1.64 -1.87
C LYS A 202 3.05 0.98 -2.97
N GLU A 203 2.52 -0.21 -2.67
CA GLU A 203 1.75 -1.02 -3.62
C GLU A 203 0.53 -0.26 -4.21
N GLY A 204 -0.14 0.54 -3.38
CA GLY A 204 -1.29 1.33 -3.81
C GLY A 204 -0.97 2.43 -4.84
N MET A 205 0.30 2.83 -4.99
CA MET A 205 0.71 3.85 -5.95
C MET A 205 0.99 3.31 -7.35
N ARG A 206 1.06 1.98 -7.52
CA ARG A 206 1.44 1.36 -8.78
C ARG A 206 0.57 1.81 -9.96
N ASN A 207 -0.75 1.76 -9.81
CA ASN A 207 -1.68 2.16 -10.86
C ASN A 207 -1.55 3.64 -11.23
N ALA A 208 -1.32 4.50 -10.24
CA ALA A 208 -1.13 5.94 -10.46
C ALA A 208 0.20 6.20 -11.20
N LEU A 209 1.27 5.51 -10.83
CA LEU A 209 2.56 5.62 -11.50
C LEU A 209 2.52 5.09 -12.93
N GLU A 210 1.80 4.00 -13.19
CA GLU A 210 1.58 3.48 -14.54
C GLU A 210 0.79 4.48 -15.41
N ALA A 211 -0.26 5.10 -14.84
CA ALA A 211 -1.03 6.13 -15.55
C ALA A 211 -0.22 7.40 -15.87
N LEU A 212 0.82 7.68 -15.07
CA LEU A 212 1.72 8.83 -15.23
C LEU A 212 3.04 8.45 -15.94
N GLY A 213 3.25 7.19 -16.29
CA GLY A 213 4.55 6.66 -16.71
C GLY A 213 5.11 7.30 -17.98
N ASP A 214 4.23 7.74 -18.88
CA ASP A 214 4.60 8.38 -20.14
C ASP A 214 4.67 9.92 -20.05
N MET A 215 4.36 10.51 -18.88
CA MET A 215 4.39 11.96 -18.72
C MET A 215 5.81 12.50 -18.65
N THR A 216 6.11 13.48 -19.50
CA THR A 216 7.36 14.23 -19.42
C THR A 216 7.26 15.41 -18.44
N PRO A 217 8.40 15.97 -17.98
CA PRO A 217 8.39 17.21 -17.20
C PRO A 217 7.71 18.38 -17.92
N ALA A 218 7.74 18.39 -19.26
CA ALA A 218 7.06 19.40 -20.07
C ALA A 218 5.54 19.22 -20.05
N ASP A 219 5.04 17.98 -20.13
CA ASP A 219 3.61 17.67 -20.01
C ASP A 219 3.10 18.04 -18.62
N PHE A 220 3.87 17.71 -17.58
CA PHE A 220 3.54 18.11 -16.21
C PHE A 220 3.47 19.64 -16.07
N SER A 221 4.43 20.37 -16.65
CA SER A 221 4.42 21.84 -16.64
C SER A 221 3.17 22.40 -17.31
N THR A 222 2.78 21.81 -18.44
CA THR A 222 1.58 22.22 -19.21
C THR A 222 0.31 21.95 -18.41
N LEU A 223 0.16 20.74 -17.87
CA LEU A 223 -0.99 20.35 -17.04
C LEU A 223 -1.08 21.22 -15.77
N SER A 224 0.03 21.44 -15.08
CA SER A 224 0.08 22.28 -13.88
C SER A 224 -0.33 23.72 -14.19
N LYS A 225 0.09 24.29 -15.32
CA LYS A 225 -0.36 25.62 -15.77
C LYS A 225 -1.86 25.64 -16.06
N ALA A 226 -2.39 24.62 -16.72
CA ALA A 226 -3.82 24.52 -17.03
C ALA A 226 -4.66 24.46 -15.73
N ILE A 227 -4.30 23.58 -14.80
CA ILE A 227 -4.99 23.45 -13.50
C ILE A 227 -4.92 24.76 -12.72
N ARG A 228 -3.75 25.41 -12.64
CA ARG A 228 -3.62 26.71 -11.95
C ARG A 228 -4.46 27.81 -12.61
N ALA A 229 -4.56 27.82 -13.94
CA ALA A 229 -5.38 28.79 -14.66
C ALA A 229 -6.88 28.55 -14.39
N GLU A 230 -7.30 27.30 -14.31
CA GLU A 230 -8.65 26.89 -13.94
C GLU A 230 -8.98 27.27 -12.49
N VAL A 231 -8.15 26.91 -11.52
CA VAL A 231 -8.33 27.31 -10.11
C VAL A 231 -8.46 28.83 -9.99
N LYS A 232 -7.56 29.59 -10.63
CA LYS A 232 -7.60 31.05 -10.61
C LYS A 232 -8.86 31.63 -11.24
N ARG A 233 -9.43 30.96 -12.24
CA ARG A 233 -10.70 31.35 -12.87
C ARG A 233 -11.85 31.18 -11.87
N GLU A 234 -11.93 30.04 -11.21
CA GLU A 234 -12.95 29.75 -10.19
C GLU A 234 -12.83 30.69 -8.98
N GLU A 235 -11.61 30.94 -8.48
CA GLU A 235 -11.36 31.91 -7.40
C GLU A 235 -11.85 33.32 -7.77
N LYS A 236 -11.58 33.76 -9.01
CA LYS A 236 -12.01 35.07 -9.50
C LYS A 236 -13.53 35.15 -9.63
N GLU A 237 -14.17 34.08 -10.08
CA GLU A 237 -15.62 33.98 -10.15
C GLU A 237 -16.26 34.05 -8.77
N LEU A 238 -15.76 33.28 -7.81
CA LEU A 238 -16.21 33.33 -6.41
C LEU A 238 -16.04 34.73 -5.82
N ALA A 239 -14.87 35.35 -6.00
CA ALA A 239 -14.62 36.70 -5.51
C ALA A 239 -15.59 37.73 -6.13
N ALA A 240 -15.97 37.58 -7.40
CA ALA A 240 -16.95 38.44 -8.06
C ALA A 240 -18.37 38.25 -7.49
N ARG A 241 -18.79 37.00 -7.24
CA ARG A 241 -20.08 36.70 -6.60
C ARG A 241 -20.14 37.25 -5.17
N VAL A 242 -19.07 37.08 -4.41
CA VAL A 242 -18.95 37.63 -3.03
C VAL A 242 -18.98 39.15 -3.05
N ALA A 243 -18.30 39.80 -3.99
CA ALA A 243 -18.32 41.25 -4.13
C ALA A 243 -19.75 41.77 -4.39
N LYS A 244 -20.52 41.07 -5.25
CA LYS A 244 -21.93 41.38 -5.50
C LYS A 244 -22.79 41.22 -4.25
N ALA A 245 -22.66 40.11 -3.52
CA ALA A 245 -23.39 39.86 -2.30
C ALA A 245 -23.07 40.90 -1.20
N LEU A 246 -21.80 41.25 -1.02
CA LEU A 246 -21.39 42.29 -0.07
C LEU A 246 -21.86 43.69 -0.47
N GLU A 247 -21.99 43.98 -1.77
CA GLU A 247 -22.59 45.24 -2.23
C GLU A 247 -24.10 45.28 -1.94
N ALA A 248 -24.82 44.16 -2.11
CA ALA A 248 -26.22 44.05 -1.70
C ALA A 248 -26.39 44.27 -0.19
N VAL A 249 -25.52 43.68 0.65
CA VAL A 249 -25.48 43.92 2.11
C VAL A 249 -25.32 45.42 2.41
N ARG A 250 -24.38 46.11 1.74
CA ARG A 250 -24.16 47.55 1.93
C ARG A 250 -25.36 48.39 1.51
N ARG A 251 -25.98 48.07 0.36
CA ARG A 251 -27.15 48.79 -0.17
C ARG A 251 -28.34 48.73 0.79
N GLU A 252 -28.52 47.59 1.43
CA GLU A 252 -29.58 47.37 2.44
C GLU A 252 -29.21 47.92 3.83
N GLY A 253 -27.98 48.44 4.01
CA GLY A 253 -27.50 48.99 5.28
C GLY A 253 -27.28 47.93 6.38
N LEU A 254 -27.17 46.66 6.00
CA LEU A 254 -27.06 45.55 6.94
C LEU A 254 -25.67 45.48 7.57
N THR A 255 -25.64 45.14 8.85
CA THR A 255 -24.42 44.88 9.62
C THR A 255 -24.44 43.46 10.19
N LYS A 256 -23.31 43.01 10.73
CA LYS A 256 -23.22 41.68 11.37
C LYS A 256 -24.21 41.46 12.52
N LYS A 257 -24.77 42.52 13.11
CA LYS A 257 -25.76 42.42 14.20
C LYS A 257 -27.16 42.05 13.69
N ASP A 258 -27.42 42.31 12.41
CA ASP A 258 -28.74 42.17 11.80
C ASP A 258 -28.99 40.73 11.31
N VAL A 259 -27.92 39.94 11.18
CA VAL A 259 -27.98 38.51 10.85
C VAL A 259 -27.62 37.67 12.07
N SER A 260 -28.26 36.51 12.22
CA SER A 260 -28.05 35.59 13.34
C SER A 260 -26.58 35.24 13.49
N ARG A 261 -26.01 35.52 14.66
CA ARG A 261 -24.59 35.30 15.01
C ARG A 261 -23.59 36.03 14.09
N GLY A 262 -24.01 36.97 13.24
CA GLY A 262 -23.14 37.58 12.24
C GLY A 262 -22.61 36.60 11.18
N SER A 263 -23.18 35.39 11.09
CA SER A 263 -22.58 34.25 10.39
C SER A 263 -22.50 34.48 8.88
N LEU A 264 -23.60 34.90 8.26
CA LEU A 264 -23.70 35.14 6.82
C LEU A 264 -22.67 36.18 6.35
N ILE A 265 -22.70 37.38 6.94
CA ILE A 265 -21.81 38.48 6.53
C ILE A 265 -20.35 38.13 6.82
N SER A 266 -20.05 37.49 7.96
CA SER A 266 -18.67 37.08 8.27
C SER A 266 -18.17 35.99 7.31
N TRP A 267 -19.04 35.11 6.84
CA TRP A 267 -18.68 34.07 5.87
C TRP A 267 -18.46 34.66 4.47
N LEU A 268 -19.26 35.62 4.04
CA LEU A 268 -19.02 36.37 2.80
C LEU A 268 -17.68 37.11 2.86
N GLU A 269 -17.37 37.79 3.96
CA GLU A 269 -16.08 38.48 4.14
C GLU A 269 -14.87 37.53 4.07
N LYS A 270 -15.01 36.31 4.60
CA LYS A 270 -13.95 35.27 4.55
C LYS A 270 -13.67 34.74 3.15
N ASN A 271 -14.62 34.88 2.23
CA ASN A 271 -14.52 34.42 0.85
C ASN A 271 -14.21 35.55 -0.14
N ARG A 272 -13.85 36.74 0.34
CA ARG A 272 -13.68 37.96 -0.49
C ARG A 272 -12.57 37.84 -1.54
N ARG A 273 -11.59 36.95 -1.34
CA ARG A 273 -10.49 36.71 -2.28
C ARG A 273 -10.65 35.38 -3.02
N GLY A 274 -11.80 34.73 -2.94
CA GLY A 274 -12.05 33.45 -3.60
C GLY A 274 -11.55 32.24 -2.81
N GLU A 275 -11.42 32.36 -1.48
CA GLU A 275 -10.83 31.33 -0.61
C GLU A 275 -11.63 30.01 -0.54
N ALA A 276 -12.86 29.98 -1.05
CA ALA A 276 -13.77 28.82 -1.05
C ALA A 276 -13.95 28.16 0.33
N VAL A 277 -14.02 28.98 1.38
CA VAL A 277 -14.26 28.52 2.75
C VAL A 277 -15.70 28.04 2.87
N ALA A 278 -15.88 26.74 3.12
CA ALA A 278 -17.18 26.13 3.35
C ALA A 278 -17.95 26.81 4.52
N PRO A 279 -19.28 26.88 4.45
CA PRO A 279 -20.09 27.37 5.56
C PRO A 279 -19.93 26.46 6.78
N THR A 280 -20.10 27.01 7.99
CA THR A 280 -20.19 26.18 9.18
C THR A 280 -21.48 25.38 9.17
N PRO A 281 -21.59 24.24 9.90
CA PRO A 281 -22.83 23.45 9.92
C PRO A 281 -24.07 24.26 10.30
N THR A 282 -23.93 25.22 11.22
CA THR A 282 -25.03 26.13 11.58
C THR A 282 -25.42 27.05 10.42
N LEU A 283 -24.45 27.62 9.69
CA LEU A 283 -24.75 28.48 8.55
C LEU A 283 -25.35 27.68 7.40
N GLN A 284 -24.91 26.44 7.20
CA GLN A 284 -25.53 25.54 6.23
C GLN A 284 -27.02 25.32 6.53
N THR A 285 -27.36 25.00 7.79
CA THR A 285 -28.77 24.89 8.21
C THR A 285 -29.56 26.18 7.97
N MET A 286 -28.93 27.35 8.14
CA MET A 286 -29.59 28.64 7.84
C MET A 286 -29.88 28.82 6.35
N PHE A 287 -29.01 28.33 5.47
CA PHE A 287 -29.28 28.26 4.02
C PHE A 287 -30.40 27.27 3.70
N ASP A 288 -30.37 26.08 4.30
CA ASP A 288 -31.38 25.04 4.07
C ASP A 288 -32.78 25.49 4.53
N ASP A 289 -32.86 26.16 5.69
CA ASP A 289 -34.11 26.66 6.27
C ASP A 289 -34.55 28.00 5.65
N GLY A 290 -33.64 28.72 4.97
CA GLY A 290 -33.86 30.09 4.47
C GLY A 290 -33.96 31.15 5.58
N ILE A 291 -33.53 30.83 6.82
CA ILE A 291 -33.69 31.69 8.00
C ILE A 291 -32.33 32.23 8.45
N PHE A 292 -32.10 33.52 8.21
CA PHE A 292 -30.84 34.19 8.52
C PHE A 292 -30.90 35.18 9.68
N THR A 293 -32.08 35.44 10.24
CA THR A 293 -32.33 36.41 11.31
C THR A 293 -32.76 35.71 12.61
N THR A 294 -32.79 36.45 13.72
CA THR A 294 -33.35 35.92 14.99
C THR A 294 -34.87 36.05 14.98
N LYS A 295 -35.56 35.26 15.82
CA LYS A 295 -37.03 35.32 15.96
C LYS A 295 -37.57 36.68 16.44
N THR A 296 -36.69 37.54 16.96
CA THR A 296 -37.02 38.87 17.48
C THR A 296 -36.58 40.00 16.55
N ALA A 297 -36.10 39.67 15.34
CA ALA A 297 -35.64 40.67 14.38
C ALA A 297 -36.84 41.49 13.86
N PRO A 298 -36.70 42.83 13.72
CA PRO A 298 -37.73 43.65 13.11
C PRO A 298 -38.03 43.24 11.66
N ASP A 299 -39.28 43.36 11.22
CA ASP A 299 -39.73 42.94 9.87
C ASP A 299 -38.89 43.56 8.74
N HIS A 300 -38.54 44.85 8.86
CA HIS A 300 -37.72 45.53 7.86
C HIS A 300 -36.31 44.93 7.71
N ILE A 301 -35.75 44.35 8.79
CA ILE A 301 -34.46 43.63 8.74
C ILE A 301 -34.64 42.26 8.09
N VAL A 302 -35.72 41.55 8.40
CA VAL A 302 -36.05 40.26 7.77
C VAL A 302 -36.16 40.44 6.25
N ASP A 303 -36.89 41.46 5.80
CA ASP A 303 -37.06 41.78 4.38
C ASP A 303 -35.74 42.18 3.70
N ALA A 304 -34.91 42.98 4.39
CA ALA A 304 -33.60 43.38 3.89
C ALA A 304 -32.67 42.18 3.72
N VAL A 305 -32.65 41.26 4.69
CA VAL A 305 -31.85 40.03 4.60
C VAL A 305 -32.36 39.13 3.49
N ALA A 306 -33.68 38.97 3.35
CA ALA A 306 -34.28 38.18 2.27
C ALA A 306 -33.92 38.70 0.87
N ARG A 307 -33.67 40.01 0.69
CA ARG A 307 -33.17 40.58 -0.57
C ARG A 307 -31.70 40.28 -0.86
N VAL A 308 -30.89 40.00 0.16
CA VAL A 308 -29.47 39.61 0.02
C VAL A 308 -29.32 38.12 -0.20
N THR A 309 -30.22 37.30 0.36
CA THR A 309 -30.15 35.83 0.34
C THR A 309 -29.86 35.24 -1.04
N PRO A 310 -30.50 35.64 -2.15
CA PRO A 310 -30.22 35.07 -3.47
C PRO A 310 -28.78 35.27 -3.94
N ASP A 311 -28.17 36.43 -3.64
CA ASP A 311 -26.76 36.67 -3.98
C ASP A 311 -25.83 35.84 -3.08
N ALA A 312 -26.20 35.58 -1.83
CA ALA A 312 -25.45 34.70 -0.94
C ALA A 312 -25.60 33.21 -1.32
N GLU A 313 -26.76 32.79 -1.83
CA GLU A 313 -26.98 31.44 -2.37
C GLU A 313 -26.10 31.18 -3.59
N HIS A 314 -25.98 32.13 -4.52
CA HIS A 314 -25.03 31.99 -5.64
C HIS A 314 -23.57 31.87 -5.18
N VAL A 315 -23.20 32.51 -4.06
CA VAL A 315 -21.87 32.31 -3.46
C VAL A 315 -21.76 30.88 -2.93
N LEU A 316 -22.79 30.38 -2.23
CA LEU A 316 -22.81 29.03 -1.68
C LEU A 316 -22.65 27.98 -2.77
N GLU A 317 -23.40 28.11 -3.86
CA GLU A 317 -23.31 27.21 -5.03
C GLU A 317 -21.89 27.16 -5.60
N GLN A 318 -21.21 28.31 -5.71
CA GLN A 318 -19.85 28.37 -6.21
C GLN A 318 -18.85 27.73 -5.24
N VAL A 319 -19.02 27.95 -3.93
CA VAL A 319 -18.18 27.31 -2.91
C VAL A 319 -18.34 25.78 -2.95
N GLN A 320 -19.57 25.29 -3.06
CA GLN A 320 -19.87 23.85 -3.17
C GLN A 320 -19.32 23.25 -4.48
N HIS A 321 -19.30 24.02 -5.57
CA HIS A 321 -18.66 23.57 -6.81
C HIS A 321 -17.14 23.42 -6.65
N MET A 322 -16.48 24.39 -6.00
CA MET A 322 -15.04 24.39 -5.79
C MET A 322 -14.57 23.36 -4.76
N VAL A 323 -15.40 23.05 -3.76
CA VAL A 323 -15.09 22.10 -2.68
C VAL A 323 -16.23 21.07 -2.55
N PRO A 324 -16.28 20.05 -3.44
CA PRO A 324 -17.35 19.06 -3.40
C PRO A 324 -17.24 18.18 -2.15
N GLY A 325 -18.35 18.07 -1.40
CA GLY A 325 -18.45 17.19 -0.22
C GLY A 325 -18.25 17.88 1.14
N THR A 326 -18.11 19.21 1.17
CA THR A 326 -18.26 20.05 2.37
C THR A 326 -19.62 20.74 2.37
#